data_AF-A0A0R3TVU7-F1
#
_entry.id   AF-A0A0R3TVU7-F1
#
_cell.length_a   1.000
_cell.length_b   1.000
_cell.length_c   1.000
_cell.angle_alpha   90.00
_cell.angle_beta   90.00
_cell.angle_gamma   90.00
#
_symmetry.space_group_name_H-M   'P 1'
#
loop_
_entity.id
_entity.type
_entity.pdbx_description
1 polymer ?
#
loop_
_entity_poly.entity_id
_entity_poly.type
_entity_poly.pdbx_seq_one_letter_code
_entity_poly.pdbx_strand_id
1 'polypeptide(L)'
;MPLSRGRNLPLKKRTLLELEHDATPSMKTNPFKQADKAAHPGGATPNFAAGKRPGAAGGSSPKEIMLHWCQTVTKGYPHVDVKNFGSSWADGMAFCALIHHFYPDAFDFSTLKPEDRRANFDLAFKTAE
;
A
#
# COMPACT_ATOMS: atom_id res chain seq x y z
N MET A 1 -52.44 37.76 -36.31
CA MET A 1 -51.65 39.00 -36.43
C MET A 1 -51.54 39.62 -35.04
N PRO A 2 -50.39 40.08 -34.51
CA PRO A 2 -48.98 39.75 -34.81
C PRO A 2 -48.15 39.35 -33.56
N LEU A 3 -46.96 38.81 -33.85
CA LEU A 3 -45.83 38.55 -32.96
C LEU A 3 -45.15 39.86 -32.53
N SER A 4 -44.51 39.91 -31.35
CA SER A 4 -43.25 40.64 -31.22
C SER A 4 -42.31 40.07 -30.16
N ARG A 5 -41.11 39.80 -30.67
CA ARG A 5 -39.96 39.12 -30.08
C ARG A 5 -39.32 39.95 -28.98
N GLY A 6 -38.89 39.25 -27.93
CA GLY A 6 -37.89 39.72 -26.99
C GLY A 6 -36.62 40.16 -27.72
N ARG A 7 -36.12 41.33 -27.37
CA ARG A 7 -34.79 41.82 -27.75
C ARG A 7 -33.90 41.80 -26.52
N ASN A 8 -32.98 40.85 -26.51
CA ASN A 8 -31.73 40.94 -25.76
C ASN A 8 -30.94 42.17 -26.25
N LEU A 9 -30.34 42.94 -25.34
CA LEU A 9 -29.19 43.81 -25.62
C LEU A 9 -28.35 43.95 -24.31
N PRO A 10 -27.06 44.28 -24.37
CA PRO A 10 -26.01 43.45 -23.80
C PRO A 10 -25.28 44.16 -22.66
N LEU A 11 -24.60 43.37 -21.84
CA LEU A 11 -23.78 43.89 -20.75
C LEU A 11 -22.55 44.67 -21.24
N LYS A 12 -22.21 45.67 -20.40
CA LYS A 12 -20.96 46.45 -20.25
C LYS A 12 -20.98 47.86 -20.86
N LYS A 13 -20.99 48.85 -19.96
CA LYS A 13 -19.92 49.85 -19.78
C LYS A 13 -20.21 50.77 -18.57
N ARG A 14 -19.27 50.76 -17.61
CA ARG A 14 -18.84 51.86 -16.70
C ARG A 14 -19.89 52.25 -15.64
N THR A 15 -19.57 52.24 -14.35
CA THR A 15 -18.64 53.18 -13.71
C THR A 15 -17.83 52.57 -12.56
N LEU A 16 -16.64 53.15 -12.42
CA LEU A 16 -15.55 52.87 -11.50
C LEU A 16 -15.84 53.51 -10.12
N LEU A 17 -15.28 52.93 -9.05
CA LEU A 17 -15.07 53.48 -7.69
C LEU A 17 -16.26 53.41 -6.72
N GLU A 18 -16.36 52.31 -5.97
CA GLU A 18 -16.12 52.27 -4.51
C GLU A 18 -16.41 50.83 -4.01
N LEU A 19 -15.70 50.42 -2.96
CA LEU A 19 -15.84 49.20 -2.16
C LEU A 19 -14.89 48.04 -2.51
N GLU A 20 -13.70 48.21 -1.93
CA GLU A 20 -12.76 47.17 -1.55
C GLU A 20 -13.48 45.92 -1.03
N HIS A 21 -13.31 44.79 -1.74
CA HIS A 21 -13.57 43.46 -1.18
C HIS A 21 -12.24 42.85 -0.75
N ASP A 22 -12.15 42.70 0.57
CA ASP A 22 -11.15 41.96 1.32
C ASP A 22 -10.92 40.54 0.76
N ALA A 23 -9.69 40.07 0.92
CA ALA A 23 -9.10 38.92 0.24
C ALA A 23 -9.79 37.58 0.53
N THR A 24 -9.98 36.78 -0.52
CA THR A 24 -10.10 35.31 -0.37
C THR A 24 -8.77 34.65 -0.74
N PRO A 25 -8.20 33.82 0.14
CA PRO A 25 -7.53 32.61 -0.30
C PRO A 25 -8.37 31.39 0.13
N SER A 26 -9.14 30.87 -0.83
CA SER A 26 -9.79 29.56 -0.74
C SER A 26 -8.71 28.48 -0.65
N MET A 27 -8.34 28.05 0.56
CA MET A 27 -7.50 26.88 0.78
C MET A 27 -8.26 25.62 0.31
N LYS A 28 -7.87 25.08 -0.84
CA LYS A 28 -8.29 23.73 -1.26
C LYS A 28 -7.51 22.73 -0.41
N THR A 29 -8.08 22.31 0.72
CA THR A 29 -7.50 21.22 1.52
C THR A 29 -8.03 19.89 0.99
N ASN A 30 -7.11 19.05 0.49
CA ASN A 30 -7.43 17.69 0.07
C ASN A 30 -7.85 16.86 1.30
N PRO A 31 -9.03 16.21 1.29
CA PRO A 31 -9.58 15.50 2.45
C PRO A 31 -8.90 14.16 2.76
N PHE A 32 -7.83 13.78 2.05
CA PHE A 32 -7.16 12.47 2.23
C PHE A 32 -5.93 12.52 3.16
N LYS A 33 -5.70 13.63 3.86
CA LYS A 33 -4.46 13.82 4.66
C LYS A 33 -4.72 14.10 6.14
N GLN A 34 -5.84 13.61 6.67
CA GLN A 34 -6.25 13.77 8.06
C GLN A 34 -6.66 12.41 8.67
N ALA A 35 -5.76 11.42 8.68
CA ALA A 35 -6.07 10.10 9.25
C ALA A 35 -4.86 9.37 9.86
N ASP A 36 -3.83 10.08 10.33
CA ASP A 36 -2.71 9.44 11.05
C ASP A 36 -2.68 9.77 12.56
N LYS A 37 -3.56 10.66 13.04
CA LYS A 37 -3.53 11.13 14.43
C LYS A 37 -4.82 10.84 15.20
N ALA A 38 -5.19 9.56 15.24
CA ALA A 38 -6.16 9.05 16.21
C ALA A 38 -5.74 7.65 16.65
N ALA A 39 -5.13 7.59 17.84
CA ALA A 39 -4.94 6.36 18.58
C ALA A 39 -6.27 5.60 18.66
N HIS A 40 -6.29 4.34 18.27
CA HIS A 40 -7.45 3.46 18.40
C HIS A 40 -7.61 3.01 19.87
N PRO A 41 -8.70 3.35 20.57
CA PRO A 41 -9.11 2.61 21.74
C PRO A 41 -10.01 1.44 21.29
N GLY A 42 -9.57 0.22 21.57
CA GLY A 42 -10.47 -0.95 21.64
C GLY A 42 -10.92 -1.56 20.32
N GLY A 43 -10.05 -2.36 19.70
CA GLY A 43 -10.47 -3.43 18.80
C GLY A 43 -10.01 -4.77 19.39
N ALA A 44 -10.94 -5.63 19.78
CA ALA A 44 -10.63 -6.96 20.29
C ALA A 44 -9.90 -7.77 19.21
N THR A 45 -8.63 -8.11 19.47
CA THR A 45 -7.83 -8.98 18.60
C THR A 45 -8.03 -10.45 19.02
N PRO A 46 -8.17 -11.39 18.08
CA PRO A 46 -8.09 -12.80 18.41
C PRO A 46 -6.68 -13.11 18.93
N ASN A 47 -6.63 -13.71 20.12
CA ASN A 47 -5.40 -14.01 20.84
C ASN A 47 -4.68 -15.22 20.21
N PHE A 48 -3.77 -14.97 19.26
CA PHE A 48 -2.83 -15.98 18.75
C PHE A 48 -1.54 -16.09 19.60
N ALA A 49 -1.54 -15.54 20.82
CA ALA A 49 -0.38 -15.61 21.70
C ALA A 49 -0.32 -16.93 22.47
N ALA A 50 0.37 -17.92 21.90
CA ALA A 50 0.95 -19.02 22.67
C ALA A 50 2.30 -19.41 22.05
N GLY A 51 3.35 -18.63 22.37
CA GLY A 51 4.72 -18.93 21.96
C GLY A 51 5.64 -17.73 22.10
N LYS A 52 6.06 -17.40 23.33
CA LYS A 52 7.02 -16.34 23.63
C LYS A 52 8.33 -16.62 22.88
N ARG A 53 8.62 -15.83 21.84
CA ARG A 53 9.95 -15.76 21.19
C ARG A 53 10.73 -14.54 21.70
N PRO A 54 12.04 -14.67 21.97
CA PRO A 54 12.85 -13.56 22.48
C PRO A 54 13.04 -12.52 21.37
N GLY A 55 12.59 -11.28 21.62
CA GLY A 55 12.67 -10.16 20.67
C GLY A 55 11.40 -9.28 20.56
N ALA A 56 10.37 -9.53 21.38
CA ALA A 56 9.13 -8.77 21.36
C ALA A 56 9.30 -7.31 21.83
N ALA A 57 9.45 -6.38 20.88
CA ALA A 57 9.00 -5.01 21.04
C ALA A 57 7.47 -4.97 20.85
N GLY A 58 6.76 -4.26 21.73
CA GLY A 58 5.31 -4.30 21.88
C GLY A 58 4.50 -3.86 20.68
N GLY A 59 3.19 -4.12 20.74
CA GLY A 59 2.19 -3.48 19.87
C GLY A 59 2.39 -3.70 18.38
N SER A 60 2.86 -4.87 17.95
CA SER A 60 3.05 -5.15 16.53
C SER A 60 1.70 -5.25 15.82
N SER A 61 1.47 -4.38 14.86
CA SER A 61 0.35 -4.45 13.93
C SER A 61 0.27 -5.84 13.25
N PRO A 62 -0.91 -6.30 12.80
CA PRO A 62 -1.03 -7.57 12.08
C PRO A 62 -0.05 -7.70 10.90
N LYS A 63 0.27 -6.57 10.25
CA LYS A 63 1.25 -6.47 9.18
C LYS A 63 2.66 -6.85 9.66
N GLU A 64 3.08 -6.39 10.83
CA GLU A 64 4.39 -6.72 11.41
C GLU A 64 4.46 -8.17 11.86
N ILE A 65 3.36 -8.72 12.41
CA ILE A 65 3.28 -10.14 12.76
C ILE A 65 3.44 -11.00 11.51
N MET A 66 2.74 -10.65 10.41
CA MET A 66 2.86 -11.39 9.15
C MET A 66 4.26 -11.26 8.55
N LEU A 67 4.88 -10.08 8.64
CA LEU A 67 6.25 -9.88 8.16
C LEU A 67 7.24 -10.76 8.94
N HIS A 68 7.08 -10.82 10.26
CA HIS A 68 7.90 -11.66 11.11
C HIS A 68 7.71 -13.16 10.82
N TRP A 69 6.48 -13.56 10.50
CA TRP A 69 6.20 -14.93 10.05
C TRP A 69 6.93 -15.22 8.73
N CYS A 70 6.81 -14.36 7.71
CA CYS A 70 7.54 -14.52 6.46
C CYS A 70 9.04 -14.67 6.69
N GLN A 71 9.64 -13.79 7.51
CA GLN A 71 11.05 -13.84 7.89
C GLN A 71 11.44 -15.15 8.59
N THR A 72 10.56 -15.68 9.44
CA THR A 72 10.80 -16.95 10.13
C THR A 72 10.81 -18.12 9.15
N VAL A 73 9.83 -18.15 8.24
CA VAL A 73 9.66 -19.25 7.28
C VAL A 73 10.79 -19.26 6.26
N THR A 74 11.21 -18.08 5.78
CA THR A 74 12.31 -17.94 4.82
C THR A 74 13.68 -17.86 5.50
N LYS A 75 13.79 -18.16 6.80
CA LYS A 75 15.07 -18.08 7.51
C LYS A 75 16.02 -19.17 7.03
N GLY A 76 17.18 -18.77 6.52
CA GLY A 76 18.22 -19.68 6.05
C GLY A 76 18.22 -19.90 4.53
N TYR A 77 17.28 -19.29 3.80
CA TYR A 77 17.32 -19.28 2.35
C TYR A 77 18.38 -18.29 1.85
N PRO A 78 19.29 -18.71 0.95
CA PRO A 78 20.28 -17.83 0.39
C PRO A 78 19.60 -16.76 -0.48
N HIS A 79 20.13 -15.54 -0.45
CA HIS A 79 19.63 -14.42 -1.25
C HIS A 79 18.20 -13.95 -0.94
N VAL A 80 17.59 -14.40 0.17
CA VAL A 80 16.25 -13.97 0.60
C VAL A 80 16.33 -13.26 1.95
N ASP A 81 16.02 -11.96 1.94
CA ASP A 81 15.90 -11.15 3.14
C ASP A 81 14.63 -10.30 3.08
N VAL A 82 13.58 -10.80 3.74
CA VAL A 82 12.25 -10.19 3.72
C VAL A 82 12.18 -9.07 4.76
N LYS A 83 12.41 -7.84 4.33
CA LYS A 83 12.37 -6.64 5.20
C LYS A 83 11.08 -5.84 5.10
N ASN A 84 10.35 -6.00 4.00
CA ASN A 84 9.13 -5.27 3.70
C ASN A 84 8.22 -6.11 2.79
N PHE A 85 7.01 -5.61 2.51
CA PHE A 85 6.05 -6.21 1.55
C PHE A 85 6.14 -5.61 0.15
N GLY A 86 7.26 -4.98 -0.19
CA GLY A 86 7.45 -4.28 -1.47
C GLY A 86 8.69 -4.80 -2.18
N SER A 87 9.80 -4.06 -2.08
CA SER A 87 11.04 -4.37 -2.78
C SER A 87 11.63 -5.73 -2.46
N SER A 88 11.46 -6.23 -1.22
CA SER A 88 11.94 -7.57 -0.81
C SER A 88 11.22 -8.74 -1.51
N TRP A 89 10.13 -8.47 -2.22
CA TRP A 89 9.38 -9.48 -2.98
C TRP A 89 9.49 -9.26 -4.49
N ALA A 90 10.12 -8.16 -4.88
CA ALA A 90 10.08 -7.71 -6.26
C ALA A 90 10.87 -8.66 -7.17
N ASP A 91 11.90 -9.32 -6.68
CA ASP A 91 12.74 -10.32 -7.36
C ASP A 91 12.13 -11.73 -7.44
N GLY A 92 11.01 -11.97 -6.76
CA GLY A 92 10.32 -13.27 -6.75
C GLY A 92 10.94 -14.33 -5.84
N MET A 93 12.17 -14.12 -5.34
CA MET A 93 12.88 -15.10 -4.51
C MET A 93 12.18 -15.39 -3.18
N ALA A 94 11.54 -14.37 -2.58
CA ALA A 94 10.74 -14.54 -1.37
C ALA A 94 9.55 -15.49 -1.57
N PHE A 95 8.89 -15.45 -2.73
CA PHE A 95 7.79 -16.37 -3.04
C PHE A 95 8.31 -17.79 -3.25
N CYS A 96 9.39 -17.95 -4.02
CA CYS A 96 10.03 -19.26 -4.22
C CYS A 96 10.46 -19.88 -2.88
N ALA A 97 11.03 -19.10 -1.96
CA ALA A 97 11.48 -19.60 -0.66
C ALA A 97 10.31 -20.07 0.22
N LEU A 98 9.18 -19.35 0.19
CA LEU A 98 7.98 -19.75 0.92
C LEU A 98 7.41 -21.06 0.38
N ILE A 99 7.30 -21.20 -0.94
CA ILE A 99 6.79 -22.42 -1.55
C ILE A 99 7.71 -23.60 -1.23
N HIS A 100 9.01 -23.43 -1.42
CA HIS A 100 10.01 -24.45 -1.13
C HIS A 100 10.05 -24.85 0.36
N HIS A 101 9.69 -23.96 1.28
CA HIS A 101 9.60 -24.30 2.69
C HIS A 101 8.52 -25.35 2.98
N PHE A 102 7.39 -25.30 2.28
CA PHE A 102 6.31 -26.28 2.43
C PHE A 102 6.46 -27.48 1.48
N TYR A 103 7.05 -27.25 0.31
CA TYR A 103 7.25 -28.24 -0.75
C TYR A 103 8.69 -28.18 -1.27
N PRO A 104 9.67 -28.73 -0.54
CA PRO A 104 11.08 -28.70 -0.95
C PRO A 104 11.34 -29.48 -2.24
N ASP A 105 10.50 -30.46 -2.57
CA ASP A 105 10.65 -31.28 -3.78
C ASP A 105 10.05 -30.63 -5.04
N ALA A 106 9.50 -29.42 -4.94
CA ALA A 106 8.85 -28.78 -6.08
C ALA A 106 9.84 -28.25 -7.14
N PHE A 107 10.99 -27.74 -6.70
CA PHE A 107 12.05 -27.21 -7.57
C PHE A 107 13.34 -27.00 -6.78
N ASP A 108 14.48 -26.95 -7.47
CA ASP A 108 15.78 -26.69 -6.83
C ASP A 108 16.00 -25.19 -6.60
N PHE A 109 15.77 -24.73 -5.36
CA PHE A 109 15.97 -23.34 -4.97
C PHE A 109 17.42 -22.87 -5.14
N SER A 110 18.42 -23.76 -5.01
CA SER A 110 19.84 -23.40 -5.07
C SER A 110 20.28 -22.94 -6.46
N THR A 111 19.52 -23.28 -7.49
CA THR A 111 19.78 -22.89 -8.88
C THR A 111 19.18 -21.54 -9.24
N LEU A 112 18.21 -21.06 -8.46
CA LEU A 112 17.51 -19.81 -8.70
C LEU A 112 18.40 -18.62 -8.35
N LYS A 113 18.26 -17.55 -9.14
CA LYS A 113 18.99 -16.31 -8.91
C LYS A 113 18.04 -15.11 -8.86
N PRO A 114 18.32 -14.09 -8.03
CA PRO A 114 17.46 -12.92 -7.90
C PRO A 114 17.38 -12.05 -9.16
N GLU A 115 18.34 -12.18 -10.09
CA GLU A 115 18.35 -11.45 -11.36
C GLU A 115 17.24 -11.92 -12.31
N ASP A 116 16.89 -13.21 -12.24
CA ASP A 116 15.92 -13.87 -13.12
C ASP A 116 14.47 -13.71 -12.61
N ARG A 117 14.12 -12.47 -12.28
CA ARG A 117 12.84 -12.08 -11.66
C ARG A 117 11.63 -12.71 -12.33
N ARG A 118 11.55 -12.64 -13.65
CA ARG A 118 10.38 -13.13 -14.41
C ARG A 118 10.23 -14.65 -14.30
N ALA A 119 11.35 -15.37 -14.42
CA ALA A 119 11.36 -16.83 -14.26
C ALA A 119 11.01 -17.23 -12.82
N ASN A 120 11.50 -16.50 -11.81
CA ASN A 120 11.17 -16.77 -10.41
C ASN A 120 9.67 -16.63 -10.14
N PHE A 121 9.03 -15.57 -10.68
CA PHE A 121 7.58 -15.41 -10.56
C PHE A 121 6.82 -16.51 -11.29
N ASP A 122 7.17 -16.79 -12.55
CA ASP A 122 6.48 -17.82 -13.33
C ASP A 122 6.59 -19.19 -12.66
N LEU A 123 7.76 -19.54 -12.10
CA LEU A 123 7.97 -20.77 -11.35
C LEU A 123 7.13 -20.79 -10.06
N ALA A 124 7.16 -19.71 -9.29
CA ALA A 124 6.40 -19.61 -8.04
C ALA A 124 4.88 -19.76 -8.30
N PHE A 125 4.34 -19.05 -9.28
CA PHE A 125 2.92 -19.13 -9.61
C PHE A 125 2.54 -20.51 -10.16
N LYS A 126 3.35 -21.07 -11.06
CA LYS A 126 3.11 -22.40 -11.62
C LYS A 126 3.15 -23.51 -10.57
N THR A 127 3.97 -23.35 -9.54
CA THR A 127 4.05 -24.33 -8.45
C THR A 127 2.91 -24.17 -7.45
N ALA A 128 2.37 -22.95 -7.34
CA ALA A 128 1.28 -22.64 -6.41
C ALA A 128 -0.13 -22.92 -6.98
N GLU A 129 -0.26 -23.12 -8.31
CA GLU A 129 -1.49 -23.54 -9.00
C GLU A 129 -1.69 -25.06 -8.95
#